data_AF-A0A923AVV8-F1
#
_entry.id   AF-A0A923AVV8-F1
#
_cell.length_a   1.000
_cell.length_b   1.000
_cell.length_c   1.000
_cell.angle_alpha   90.00
_cell.angle_beta   90.00
_cell.angle_gamma   90.00
#
_symmetry.space_group_name_H-M   'P 1'
#
loop_
_entity.id
_entity.type
_entity.pdbx_description
1 polymer ?
#
loop_
_entity_poly.entity_id
_entity_poly.type
_entity_poly.pdbx_seq_one_letter_code
_entity_poly.pdbx_strand_id
1 'polypeptide(L)'
;MHVLYIDADACPVKDECFRVAERVGFRAVVVSNGWINLPRAPFIEQVVVDAGPDVADDWIAERAGPGDIVVTSDIPLADRCLKGGAQALRPNGSVFTPDSIGSALAGRMVGEHLRSVGAMTSGPPP
;
A
#
# COMPACT_ATOMS: atom_id res chain seq x y z
N MET A 1 -0.65 16.92 -13.42
CA MET A 1 -0.78 17.17 -11.97
C MET A 1 -0.51 15.83 -11.32
N HIS A 2 0.41 15.75 -10.36
CA HIS A 2 0.77 14.49 -9.70
C HIS A 2 -0.04 14.29 -8.42
N VAL A 3 -0.48 13.07 -8.16
CA VAL A 3 -1.21 12.71 -6.94
C VAL A 3 -0.41 11.70 -6.13
N LEU A 4 -0.37 11.90 -4.81
CA LEU A 4 0.14 10.95 -3.83
C LEU A 4 -1.04 10.18 -3.22
N TYR A 5 -1.22 8.93 -3.62
CA TYR A 5 -2.17 8.02 -2.98
C TYR A 5 -1.52 7.35 -1.78
N ILE A 6 -2.24 7.31 -0.67
CA ILE A 6 -1.79 6.69 0.57
C ILE A 6 -2.84 5.65 0.98
N ASP A 7 -2.44 4.39 0.96
CA ASP A 7 -3.17 3.29 1.57
C ASP A 7 -3.04 3.45 3.10
N ALA A 8 -4.10 3.92 3.75
CA ALA A 8 -4.06 4.29 5.14
C ALA A 8 -3.94 3.10 6.08
N ASP A 9 -4.38 1.93 5.64
CA ASP A 9 -4.44 0.69 6.41
C ASP A 9 -3.07 -0.02 6.40
N ALA A 10 -2.27 0.19 5.34
CA ALA A 10 -0.91 -0.35 5.24
C ALA A 10 0.23 0.69 5.40
N CYS A 11 -0.07 1.95 5.74
CA CYS A 11 0.92 3.02 5.88
C CYS A 11 0.98 3.61 7.31
N PRO A 12 2.04 3.33 8.11
CA PRO A 12 2.21 3.91 9.45
C PRO A 12 2.77 5.34 9.45
N VAL A 13 3.22 5.87 8.31
CA VAL A 13 3.96 7.14 8.19
C VAL A 13 3.19 8.22 7.42
N LYS A 14 1.89 8.34 7.71
CA LYS A 14 0.98 9.28 7.01
C LYS A 14 1.45 10.73 7.14
N ASP A 15 1.94 11.13 8.32
CA ASP A 15 2.41 12.50 8.56
C ASP A 15 3.68 12.84 7.77
N GLU A 16 4.60 11.88 7.60
CA GLU A 16 5.73 12.01 6.69
C GLU A 16 5.25 12.22 5.25
N CYS A 17 4.26 11.44 4.82
CA CYS A 17 3.70 11.56 3.48
C CYS A 17 3.11 12.95 3.24
N PHE A 18 2.37 13.51 4.21
CA PHE A 18 1.81 14.86 4.11
C PHE A 18 2.90 15.93 4.01
N ARG A 19 3.94 15.86 4.85
CA ARG A 19 5.07 16.80 4.80
C ARG A 19 5.80 16.76 3.45
N VAL A 20 5.97 15.58 2.88
CA VAL A 20 6.59 15.44 1.55
C VAL A 20 5.66 15.98 0.47
N ALA A 21 4.38 15.60 0.48
CA ALA A 21 3.39 16.05 -0.51
C ALA A 21 3.28 17.58 -0.56
N GLU A 22 3.20 18.23 0.61
CA GLU A 22 3.18 19.68 0.72
C GLU A 22 4.44 20.31 0.10
N ARG A 23 5.62 19.79 0.45
CA ARG A 23 6.91 20.30 -0.05
C ARG A 23 7.04 20.22 -1.56
N VAL A 24 6.46 19.19 -2.20
CA VAL A 24 6.52 19.00 -3.65
C VAL A 24 5.28 19.50 -4.38
N GLY A 25 4.30 20.05 -3.65
CA GLY A 25 3.05 20.59 -4.22
C GLY A 25 2.09 19.53 -4.76
N PHE A 26 2.13 18.30 -4.23
CA PHE A 26 1.24 17.22 -4.65
C PHE A 26 -0.05 17.22 -3.81
N ARG A 27 -1.17 16.85 -4.45
CA ARG A 27 -2.39 16.46 -3.73
C ARG A 27 -2.15 15.10 -3.09
N ALA A 28 -2.47 14.96 -1.80
CA ALA A 28 -2.44 13.71 -1.08
C ALA A 28 -3.86 13.15 -0.92
N VAL A 29 -4.09 11.94 -1.40
CA VAL A 29 -5.37 11.23 -1.30
C VAL A 29 -5.18 10.04 -0.37
N VAL A 30 -5.81 10.11 0.81
CA VAL A 30 -5.72 9.08 1.84
C VAL A 30 -6.95 8.20 1.74
N VAL A 31 -6.75 6.93 1.43
CA VAL A 31 -7.82 5.96 1.20
C VAL A 31 -7.87 4.96 2.36
N SER A 32 -9.04 4.75 2.96
CA SER A 32 -9.22 3.88 4.12
C SER A 32 -10.59 3.20 4.14
N ASN A 33 -10.67 1.98 4.69
CA ASN A 33 -11.93 1.26 4.90
C ASN A 33 -12.78 1.79 6.06
N GLY A 34 -12.37 2.91 6.66
CA GLY A 34 -13.07 3.54 7.77
C GLY A 34 -12.62 4.99 7.94
N TRP A 35 -13.38 5.76 8.70
CA TRP A 35 -13.02 7.14 8.98
C TRP A 35 -11.79 7.22 9.90
N ILE A 36 -10.85 8.09 9.53
CA ILE A 36 -9.65 8.37 10.34
C ILE A 36 -9.52 9.88 10.57
N ASN A 37 -8.93 10.28 11.69
CA ASN A 37 -8.69 11.71 11.94
C ASN A 37 -7.46 12.18 11.17
N LEU A 38 -7.65 13.09 10.21
CA LEU A 38 -6.57 13.65 9.39
C LEU A 38 -6.43 15.16 9.60
N PRO A 39 -5.22 15.73 9.39
CA PRO A 39 -5.04 17.18 9.36
C PRO A 39 -5.94 17.84 8.31
N ARG A 40 -6.52 18.99 8.67
CA ARG A 40 -7.31 19.80 7.73
C ARG A 40 -6.38 20.67 6.90
N ALA A 41 -6.04 20.20 5.71
CA ALA A 41 -5.27 20.96 4.74
C ALA A 41 -5.88 20.84 3.34
N PRO A 42 -5.85 21.89 2.50
CA PRO A 42 -6.52 21.89 1.20
C PRO A 42 -5.93 20.88 0.19
N PHE A 43 -4.68 20.46 0.40
CA PHE A 43 -4.03 19.45 -0.44
C PHE A 43 -4.24 18.02 0.06
N ILE A 44 -4.85 17.83 1.24
CA ILE A 44 -5.15 16.51 1.80
C ILE A 44 -6.62 16.21 1.58
N GLU A 45 -6.89 15.08 0.93
CA GLU A 45 -8.22 14.54 0.74
C GLU A 45 -8.34 13.20 1.45
N GLN A 46 -9.47 13.00 2.12
CA GLN A 46 -9.84 11.72 2.69
C GLN A 46 -10.88 11.04 1.81
N VAL A 47 -10.61 9.79 1.44
CA VAL A 47 -11.56 8.91 0.77
C VAL A 47 -11.82 7.73 1.70
N VAL A 48 -13.05 7.65 2.21
CA VAL A 48 -13.51 6.49 2.98
C VAL A 48 -14.27 5.59 2.02
N VAL A 49 -13.77 4.37 1.84
CA VAL A 49 -14.44 3.35 1.03
C VAL A 49 -15.29 2.43 1.91
N ASP A 50 -16.14 1.62 1.29
CA ASP A 50 -16.93 0.62 2.00
C ASP A 50 -16.02 -0.37 2.77
N ALA A 51 -16.53 -0.88 3.89
CA ALA A 51 -15.82 -1.90 4.65
C ALA A 51 -15.79 -3.21 3.85
N GLY A 52 -14.60 -3.74 3.61
CA GLY A 52 -14.42 -5.00 2.94
C GLY A 52 -12.96 -5.27 2.63
N PRO A 53 -12.55 -6.54 2.49
CA PRO A 53 -11.20 -6.87 2.04
C PRO A 53 -10.93 -6.24 0.68
N ASP A 54 -9.72 -5.71 0.50
CA ASP A 54 -9.18 -5.19 -0.75
C ASP A 54 -9.94 -3.99 -1.40
N VAL A 55 -11.01 -3.47 -0.79
CA VAL A 55 -11.81 -2.37 -1.36
C VAL A 55 -10.98 -1.08 -1.52
N ALA A 56 -10.15 -0.75 -0.52
CA ALA A 56 -9.27 0.42 -0.60
C ALA A 56 -8.22 0.24 -1.72
N ASP A 57 -7.64 -0.95 -1.81
CA ASP A 57 -6.64 -1.30 -2.81
C ASP A 57 -7.22 -1.22 -4.23
N ASP A 58 -8.43 -1.77 -4.43
CA ASP A 58 -9.15 -1.69 -5.70
C ASP A 58 -9.40 -0.23 -6.10
N TRP A 59 -9.87 0.57 -5.16
CA TRP A 59 -10.14 1.98 -5.41
C TRP A 59 -8.88 2.74 -5.85
N ILE A 60 -7.74 2.50 -5.19
CA ILE A 60 -6.45 3.10 -5.52
C ILE A 60 -5.99 2.62 -6.90
N ALA A 61 -5.96 1.31 -7.13
CA ALA A 61 -5.43 0.71 -8.36
C ALA A 61 -6.22 1.15 -9.62
N GLU A 62 -7.51 1.39 -9.50
CA GLU A 62 -8.35 1.91 -10.59
C GLU A 62 -8.04 3.37 -10.98
N ARG A 63 -7.43 4.14 -10.08
CA ARG A 63 -7.27 5.60 -10.22
C ARG A 63 -5.82 6.06 -10.36
N ALA A 64 -4.89 5.35 -9.74
CA ALA A 64 -3.48 5.66 -9.81
C ALA A 64 -2.94 5.36 -11.22
N GLY A 65 -2.38 6.38 -11.88
CA GLY A 65 -1.87 6.27 -13.24
C GLY A 65 -0.48 6.88 -13.44
N PRO A 66 -0.07 7.08 -14.71
CA PRO A 66 1.23 7.64 -15.06
C PRO A 66 1.50 8.98 -14.37
N GLY A 67 2.59 9.02 -13.60
CA GLY A 67 3.01 10.20 -12.85
C GLY A 67 2.51 10.26 -11.41
N ASP A 68 1.58 9.39 -11.01
CA ASP A 68 1.15 9.29 -9.62
C ASP A 68 2.09 8.40 -8.79
N ILE A 69 2.03 8.60 -7.48
CA ILE A 69 2.81 7.84 -6.51
C ILE A 69 1.84 7.20 -5.51
N VAL A 70 2.03 5.92 -5.23
CA VAL A 70 1.24 5.15 -4.26
C VAL A 70 2.15 4.73 -3.11
N VAL A 71 1.77 5.05 -1.87
CA VAL A 71 2.48 4.57 -0.66
C VAL A 71 1.66 3.46 -0.02
N THR A 72 2.22 2.25 -0.02
CA THR A 72 1.59 1.06 0.57
C THR A 72 2.66 0.06 1.03
N SER A 73 2.32 -0.81 1.99
CA SER A 73 3.11 -2.01 2.28
C SER A 73 2.53 -3.28 1.64
N ASP A 74 1.36 -3.19 1.01
CA ASP A 74 0.73 -4.28 0.28
C ASP A 74 1.40 -4.51 -1.10
N ILE A 75 1.88 -5.73 -1.31
CA ILE A 75 2.59 -6.13 -2.52
C ILE A 75 1.63 -6.27 -3.71
N PRO A 76 0.50 -7.01 -3.59
CA PRO A 76 -0.56 -7.00 -4.61
C PRO A 76 -0.99 -5.61 -5.09
N LEU A 77 -1.25 -4.66 -4.20
CA LEU A 77 -1.60 -3.28 -4.58
C LEU A 77 -0.47 -2.61 -5.34
N ALA A 78 0.76 -2.71 -4.84
CA ALA A 78 1.93 -2.13 -5.49
C ALA A 78 2.10 -2.66 -6.93
N ASP A 79 1.94 -3.97 -7.15
CA ASP A 79 2.01 -4.60 -8.47
C ASP A 79 0.96 -4.05 -9.44
N ARG A 80 -0.28 -3.92 -8.98
CA ARG A 80 -1.36 -3.33 -9.79
C ARG A 80 -1.08 -1.88 -10.17
N CYS A 81 -0.57 -1.09 -9.23
CA CYS A 81 -0.23 0.31 -9.47
C CYS A 81 0.92 0.45 -10.50
N LEU A 82 1.96 -0.38 -10.40
CA LEU A 82 3.04 -0.40 -11.39
C LEU A 82 2.52 -0.77 -12.78
N LYS A 83 1.62 -1.76 -12.88
CA LYS A 83 0.98 -2.15 -14.15
C LYS A 83 0.09 -1.04 -14.72
N GLY A 84 -0.54 -0.24 -13.86
CA GLY A 84 -1.29 0.97 -14.23
C GLY A 84 -0.39 2.15 -14.65
N GLY A 85 0.93 2.04 -14.50
CA GLY A 85 1.90 3.07 -14.86
C GLY A 85 2.22 4.07 -13.74
N ALA A 86 1.62 3.91 -12.55
CA ALA A 86 1.99 4.66 -11.36
C ALA A 86 3.32 4.14 -10.76
N GLN A 87 3.94 4.92 -9.89
CA GLN A 87 5.02 4.46 -9.04
C GLN A 87 4.48 4.00 -7.69
N ALA A 88 5.04 2.94 -7.13
CA ALA A 88 4.69 2.47 -5.79
C ALA A 88 5.92 2.54 -4.86
N LEU A 89 5.72 3.02 -3.63
CA LEU A 89 6.72 3.16 -2.58
C LEU A 89 6.28 2.43 -1.32
N ARG A 90 7.24 1.84 -0.63
CA ARG A 90 7.06 1.36 0.74
C ARG A 90 7.02 2.53 1.72
N PRO A 91 6.48 2.34 2.93
CA PRO A 91 6.54 3.35 4.01
C PRO A 91 7.95 3.87 4.32
N ASN A 92 8.99 3.06 4.11
CA ASN A 92 10.38 3.47 4.31
C ASN A 92 10.98 4.26 3.12
N GLY A 93 10.19 4.58 2.10
CA GLY A 93 10.61 5.32 0.91
C GLY A 93 11.31 4.49 -0.17
N SER A 94 11.51 3.19 0.04
CA SER A 94 12.05 2.32 -1.01
C SER A 94 11.03 2.08 -2.12
N VAL A 95 11.51 2.05 -3.37
CA VAL A 95 10.68 1.91 -4.56
C VAL A 95 10.35 0.44 -4.81
N PHE A 96 9.10 0.16 -5.14
CA PHE A 96 8.73 -1.13 -5.73
C PHE A 96 9.12 -1.16 -7.21
N THR A 97 9.87 -2.19 -7.59
CA THR A 97 10.17 -2.56 -8.97
C THR A 97 9.56 -3.92 -9.30
N PRO A 98 9.34 -4.26 -10.59
CA PRO A 98 8.89 -5.60 -10.99
C PRO A 98 9.72 -6.73 -10.35
N ASP A 99 11.05 -6.57 -10.30
CA ASP A 99 11.95 -7.55 -9.68
C ASP A 99 11.75 -7.67 -8.16
N SER A 100 11.58 -6.53 -7.48
CA SER A 100 11.33 -6.51 -6.02
C SER A 100 9.98 -7.14 -5.66
N ILE A 101 9.00 -7.02 -6.54
CA ILE A 101 7.67 -7.63 -6.39
C ILE A 101 7.77 -9.13 -6.58
N GLY A 102 8.38 -9.59 -7.68
CA GLY A 102 8.58 -11.01 -7.94
C GLY A 102 9.32 -11.71 -6.79
N SER A 103 10.38 -11.08 -6.29
CA SER A 103 11.15 -11.59 -5.15
C SER A 103 10.32 -11.65 -3.86
N ALA A 104 9.51 -10.62 -3.58
CA ALA A 104 8.68 -10.56 -2.38
C ALA A 104 7.51 -11.58 -2.43
N LEU A 105 6.88 -11.76 -3.59
CA LEU A 105 5.84 -12.77 -3.80
C LEU A 105 6.40 -14.19 -3.62
N ALA A 106 7.56 -14.48 -4.21
CA ALA A 106 8.23 -15.77 -4.05
C ALA A 106 8.57 -16.07 -2.58
N GLY A 107 9.10 -15.07 -1.85
CA GLY A 107 9.37 -15.19 -0.42
C GLY A 107 8.10 -15.45 0.40
N ARG A 108 6.99 -14.78 0.09
CA ARG A 108 5.70 -14.99 0.77
C ARG A 108 5.16 -16.41 0.55
N MET A 109 5.20 -16.91 -0.69
CA MET A 109 4.80 -18.27 -1.03
C MET A 109 5.65 -19.33 -0.31
N VAL A 110 6.97 -19.14 -0.24
CA VAL A 110 7.86 -20.05 0.50
C VAL A 110 7.55 -20.01 2.00
N GLY A 111 7.35 -18.82 2.59
CA GLY A 111 7.00 -18.69 4.00
C GLY A 111 5.62 -19.27 4.35
N GLU A 112 4.65 -19.17 3.46
CA GLU A 112 3.35 -19.85 3.59
C GLU A 112 3.50 -21.37 3.47
N HIS A 113 4.27 -21.85 2.49
CA HIS A 113 4.55 -23.27 2.33
C HIS A 113 5.25 -23.86 3.57
N LEU A 114 6.30 -23.21 4.09
CA LEU A 114 7.01 -23.65 5.29
C LEU A 114 6.10 -23.67 6.52
N ARG A 115 5.20 -22.69 6.69
CA ARG A 115 4.19 -22.73 7.75
C ARG A 115 3.19 -23.88 7.58
N SER A 116 2.74 -24.15 6.36
CA SER A 116 1.83 -25.28 6.08
C SER A 116 2.49 -26.64 6.36
N VAL A 117 3.77 -26.79 6.06
CA VAL A 117 4.53 -28.02 6.30
C VAL A 117 4.92 -28.16 7.78
N GLY A 118 5.27 -27.07 8.45
CA GLY A 118 5.58 -27.04 9.88
C GLY A 118 4.36 -27.23 10.80
N ALA A 119 3.16 -26.88 10.34
CA ALA A 119 1.91 -27.16 11.06
C ALA A 119 1.55 -28.66 11.09
N MET A 120 2.23 -29.52 10.31
CA MET A 120 2.01 -30.96 10.29
C MET A 120 2.86 -31.75 11.31
N THR A 121 3.68 -31.12 12.14
CA THR A 121 4.35 -31.81 13.25
C THR A 121 3.68 -31.45 14.56
N SER A 122 2.57 -32.13 14.90
CA SER A 122 2.15 -32.24 16.29
C SER A 122 3.31 -32.89 17.04
N GLY A 123 3.93 -32.17 17.98
CA GLY A 123 4.97 -32.72 18.83
C GLY A 123 4.50 -34.00 19.53
N PRO A 124 5.41 -34.89 19.96
CA PRO A 124 5.03 -36.13 20.61
C PRO A 124 4.20 -35.82 21.87
N PRO A 125 3.12 -36.58 22.15
CA PRO A 125 2.38 -36.44 23.41
C PRO A 125 3.28 -36.76 24.62
N PRO A 126 2.94 -36.21 25.80
CA PRO A 126 3.83 -36.11 26.96
C PRO A 126 4.29 -37.44 27.55
#